data_AF-A0A2V7PYR4-F1
#
_entry.id   AF-A0A2V7PYR4-F1
#
_cell.length_a   1.000
_cell.length_b   1.000
_cell.length_c   1.000
_cell.angle_alpha   90.00
_cell.angle_beta   90.00
_cell.angle_gamma   90.00
#
_symmetry.space_group_name_H-M   'P 1'
#
loop_
_entity.id
_entity.type
_entity.pdbx_description
1 polymer ?
#
loop_
_entity_poly.entity_id
_entity_poly.type
_entity_poly.pdbx_seq_one_letter_code
_entity_poly.pdbx_strand_id
1 'polypeptide(L)'
;MPDARAGAAHRAVFLDRDGTIVEDPGFLHESGKVRLLSGAGEAIHRLNQAGWLVITVSNQSGIARGLYDATAYSAVQRRLVELLATHGARLDGAYFCPHHPEFTGPCECRKPGLLLFREAAAALGLELARSVWVGDRVSDVHPARKLGGRALLVETGRGAAHVG
;
A
#
# COMPACT_ATOMS: atom_id res chain seq x y z
N MET A 1 -32.98 -11.06 6.34
CA MET A 1 -32.92 -10.37 5.04
C MET A 1 -31.57 -10.70 4.44
N PRO A 2 -31.49 -11.28 3.23
CA PRO A 2 -30.20 -11.57 2.60
C PRO A 2 -29.56 -10.25 2.13
N ASP A 3 -28.27 -10.11 2.44
CA ASP A 3 -27.41 -8.96 2.21
C ASP A 3 -27.28 -8.66 0.71
N ALA A 4 -27.64 -7.44 0.28
CA ALA A 4 -27.60 -6.95 -1.09
C ALA A 4 -26.16 -6.71 -1.63
N ARG A 5 -25.14 -7.32 -1.01
CA ARG A 5 -23.72 -7.20 -1.39
C ARG A 5 -23.22 -8.34 -2.29
N ALA A 6 -24.03 -9.36 -2.54
CA ALA A 6 -23.71 -10.39 -3.53
C ALA A 6 -23.98 -9.88 -4.96
N GLY A 7 -23.09 -9.06 -5.52
CA GLY A 7 -23.16 -8.72 -6.94
C GLY A 7 -22.33 -7.52 -7.42
N ALA A 8 -21.79 -6.68 -6.54
CA ALA A 8 -21.00 -5.53 -6.96
C ALA A 8 -19.51 -5.75 -6.68
N ALA A 9 -18.71 -5.89 -7.75
CA ALA A 9 -17.26 -5.96 -7.63
C ALA A 9 -16.72 -4.69 -6.94
N HIS A 10 -15.87 -4.87 -5.94
CA HIS A 10 -15.36 -3.77 -5.12
C HIS A 10 -14.25 -3.02 -5.88
N ARG A 11 -14.19 -1.70 -5.70
CA ARG A 11 -13.07 -0.88 -6.18
C ARG A 11 -12.13 -0.57 -5.03
N ALA A 12 -10.83 -0.56 -5.31
CA ALA A 12 -9.82 -0.30 -4.30
C ALA A 12 -8.91 0.87 -4.67
N VAL A 13 -8.36 1.48 -3.63
CA VAL A 13 -7.17 2.32 -3.75
C VAL A 13 -6.01 1.54 -3.14
N PHE A 14 -5.05 1.16 -3.98
CA PHE A 14 -3.79 0.58 -3.58
C PHE A 14 -2.80 1.69 -3.27
N LEU A 15 -2.38 1.78 -2.02
CA LEU A 15 -1.43 2.77 -1.55
C LEU A 15 -0.08 2.10 -1.30
N ASP A 16 1.01 2.72 -1.75
CA ASP A 16 2.29 2.48 -1.10
C ASP A 16 2.25 2.97 0.36
N ARG A 17 3.16 2.48 1.20
CA ARG A 17 3.25 2.85 2.61
C ARG A 17 4.23 3.99 2.83
N ASP A 18 5.49 3.79 2.47
CA ASP A 18 6.63 4.60 2.89
C ASP A 18 6.83 5.74 1.88
N GLY A 19 6.62 6.98 2.29
CA GLY A 19 6.64 8.15 1.41
C GLY A 19 5.27 8.49 0.83
N THR A 20 4.25 7.66 1.10
CA THR A 20 2.86 7.85 0.61
C THR A 20 1.84 8.00 1.73
N ILE A 21 1.90 7.16 2.77
CA ILE A 21 1.04 7.27 3.97
C ILE A 21 1.86 7.75 5.17
N VAL A 22 3.07 7.23 5.32
CA VAL A 22 4.01 7.57 6.39
C VAL A 22 5.28 8.17 5.81
N GLU A 23 6.06 8.87 6.63
CA GLU A 23 7.41 9.32 6.25
C GLU A 23 8.31 8.13 5.86
N ASP A 24 9.17 8.30 4.84
CA ASP A 24 10.16 7.29 4.41
C ASP A 24 11.57 7.63 4.95
N PRO A 25 11.98 7.10 6.12
CA PRO A 25 13.37 7.18 6.58
C PRO A 25 14.30 6.14 5.91
N GLY A 26 13.83 5.39 4.91
CA GLY A 26 14.58 4.39 4.14
C GLY A 26 14.31 2.94 4.55
N PHE A 27 14.38 2.63 5.86
CA PHE A 27 14.12 1.29 6.40
C PHE A 27 13.29 1.39 7.68
N LEU A 28 12.04 1.84 7.55
CA LEU A 28 11.14 1.98 8.70
C LEU A 28 10.76 0.62 9.30
N HIS A 29 11.40 0.28 10.43
CA HIS A 29 11.21 -0.98 11.17
C HIS A 29 10.94 -0.77 12.67
N GLU A 30 11.11 0.46 13.17
CA GLU A 30 10.80 0.83 14.56
C GLU A 30 9.41 1.47 14.64
N SER A 31 8.47 0.84 15.35
CA SER A 31 7.11 1.36 15.51
C SER A 31 7.08 2.78 16.10
N GLY A 32 7.99 3.11 17.02
CA GLY A 32 8.11 4.45 17.60
C GLY A 32 8.43 5.57 16.60
N LYS A 33 8.92 5.23 15.40
CA LYS A 33 9.27 6.17 14.32
C LYS A 33 8.17 6.33 13.27
N VAL A 34 7.05 5.62 13.39
CA VAL A 34 5.93 5.76 12.45
C VAL A 34 5.29 7.13 12.61
N ARG A 35 5.28 7.92 11.53
CA ARG A 35 4.66 9.25 11.46
C ARG A 35 3.82 9.31 10.19
N LEU A 36 2.52 9.61 10.34
CA LEU A 36 1.65 9.83 9.18
C LEU A 36 2.09 11.11 8.46
N LEU A 37 2.09 11.08 7.13
CA LEU A 37 2.18 12.28 6.33
C LEU A 37 0.95 13.17 6.55
N SER A 38 1.14 14.48 6.46
CA SER A 38 0.05 15.45 6.64
C SER A 38 -1.11 15.16 5.69
N GLY A 39 -2.32 15.06 6.23
CA GLY A 39 -3.54 14.79 5.45
C GLY A 39 -3.76 13.32 5.05
N ALA A 40 -2.79 12.42 5.26
CA ALA A 40 -2.91 11.02 4.83
C ALA A 40 -4.05 10.29 5.55
N GLY A 41 -4.19 10.50 6.87
CA GLY A 41 -5.27 9.93 7.68
C GLY A 41 -6.64 10.40 7.20
N GLU A 42 -6.82 11.71 7.02
CA GLU A 42 -8.06 12.30 6.51
C GLU A 42 -8.40 11.83 5.10
N ALA A 43 -7.41 11.73 4.22
CA ALA A 43 -7.59 11.26 2.85
C ALA A 43 -8.09 9.81 2.83
N ILE A 44 -7.48 8.92 3.61
CA ILE A 44 -7.90 7.52 3.73
C ILE A 44 -9.31 7.44 4.32
N HIS A 45 -9.61 8.21 5.37
CA HIS A 45 -10.96 8.27 5.93
C HIS A 45 -12.00 8.66 4.86
N ARG A 46 -11.72 9.67 4.04
CA ARG A 46 -12.61 10.08 2.94
C ARG A 46 -12.80 8.99 1.89
N LEU A 47 -11.74 8.25 1.55
CA LEU A 47 -11.84 7.09 0.66
C LEU A 47 -12.75 6.00 1.26
N ASN A 48 -12.58 5.70 2.53
CA ASN A 48 -13.40 4.74 3.26
C ASN A 48 -14.89 5.15 3.25
N GLN A 49 -15.20 6.43 3.49
CA GLN A 49 -16.57 6.96 3.45
C GLN A 49 -17.18 6.92 2.05
N ALA A 50 -16.35 7.06 1.01
CA ALA A 50 -16.76 6.95 -0.39
C ALA A 50 -16.90 5.50 -0.90
N GLY A 51 -16.81 4.51 0.00
CA GLY A 51 -17.00 3.09 -0.30
C GLY A 51 -15.82 2.44 -1.05
N TRP A 52 -14.64 3.07 -1.04
CA TRP A 52 -13.43 2.45 -1.56
C TRP A 52 -12.81 1.54 -0.51
N LEU A 53 -12.34 0.37 -0.94
CA LEU A 53 -11.44 -0.44 -0.12
C LEU A 53 -10.03 0.16 -0.20
N VAL A 54 -9.37 0.34 0.93
CA VAL A 54 -8.03 0.91 0.99
C VAL A 54 -7.04 -0.17 1.37
N ILE A 55 -6.06 -0.42 0.51
CA ILE A 55 -5.14 -1.54 0.62
C ILE A 55 -3.71 -1.01 0.56
N THR A 56 -2.87 -1.40 1.51
CA THR A 56 -1.43 -1.09 1.42
C THR A 56 -0.68 -2.21 0.71
N VAL A 57 0.22 -1.83 -0.20
CA VAL A 57 1.15 -2.77 -0.86
C VAL A 57 2.55 -2.17 -0.82
N SER A 58 3.47 -2.80 -0.07
CA SER A 58 4.80 -2.23 0.19
C SER A 58 5.96 -3.19 -0.11
N ASN A 59 7.09 -2.65 -0.59
CA ASN A 59 8.34 -3.39 -0.77
C ASN A 59 9.21 -3.24 0.49
N GLN A 60 9.38 -4.31 1.27
CA GLN A 60 10.11 -4.34 2.54
C GLN A 60 11.46 -5.06 2.39
N SER A 61 12.31 -4.54 1.50
CA SER A 61 13.60 -5.19 1.18
C SER A 61 14.61 -5.20 2.32
N GLY A 62 14.39 -4.47 3.41
CA GLY A 62 15.24 -4.56 4.58
C GLY A 62 15.23 -5.95 5.22
N ILE A 63 14.15 -6.73 5.02
CA ILE A 63 14.05 -8.12 5.48
C ILE A 63 15.04 -9.00 4.74
N ALA A 64 15.03 -9.01 3.40
CA ALA A 64 16.01 -9.75 2.60
C ALA A 64 17.47 -9.31 2.86
N ARG A 65 17.67 -8.06 3.29
CA ARG A 65 18.98 -7.51 3.65
C ARG A 65 19.43 -7.81 5.08
N GLY A 66 18.59 -8.48 5.88
CA GLY A 66 18.87 -8.78 7.29
C GLY A 66 18.86 -7.57 8.22
N LEU A 67 18.26 -6.45 7.80
CA LEU A 67 18.21 -5.20 8.60
C LEU A 67 17.13 -5.25 9.69
N TYR A 68 16.06 -5.98 9.44
CA TYR A 68 14.97 -6.23 10.38
C TYR A 68 14.18 -7.46 9.93
N ASP A 69 13.29 -7.99 10.78
CA ASP A 69 12.51 -9.18 10.51
C ASP A 69 11.01 -8.89 10.27
N ALA A 70 10.24 -9.95 10.00
CA ALA A 70 8.79 -9.84 9.83
C ALA A 70 8.07 -9.37 11.11
N THR A 71 8.65 -9.61 12.28
CA THR A 71 8.12 -9.15 13.57
C THR A 71 8.18 -7.63 13.66
N ALA A 72 9.32 -7.03 13.32
CA ALA A 72 9.51 -5.58 13.29
C ALA A 72 8.58 -4.91 12.26
N TYR A 73 8.47 -5.50 11.06
CA TYR A 73 7.48 -5.06 10.07
C TYR A 73 6.05 -5.07 10.63
N SER A 74 5.67 -6.16 11.31
CA SER A 74 4.32 -6.30 11.87
C SER A 74 4.06 -5.29 12.99
N ALA A 75 5.08 -4.95 13.78
CA ALA A 75 4.98 -3.89 14.79
C ALA A 75 4.75 -2.51 14.15
N VAL A 76 5.46 -2.18 13.07
CA VAL A 76 5.23 -0.95 12.28
C VAL A 76 3.83 -0.95 11.67
N GLN A 77 3.38 -2.06 11.09
CA GLN A 77 2.06 -2.17 10.47
C GLN A 77 0.93 -1.98 11.49
N ARG A 78 1.05 -2.57 12.69
CA ARG A 78 0.09 -2.34 13.79
C ARG A 78 0.05 -0.87 14.19
N ARG A 79 1.23 -0.25 14.36
CA ARG A 79 1.29 1.17 14.71
C ARG A 79 0.67 2.09 13.67
N LEU A 80 0.85 1.76 12.38
CA LEU A 80 0.18 2.48 11.29
C LEU A 80 -1.34 2.39 11.44
N VAL A 81 -1.89 1.19 11.68
CA VAL A 81 -3.34 1.01 11.85
C VAL A 81 -3.88 1.78 13.06
N GLU A 82 -3.17 1.77 14.19
CA GLU A 82 -3.52 2.56 15.37
C GLU A 82 -3.59 4.06 15.05
N LEU A 83 -2.60 4.59 14.34
CA LEU A 83 -2.56 6.00 13.95
C LEU A 83 -3.69 6.34 12.97
N LEU A 84 -3.99 5.49 11.98
CA LEU A 84 -5.11 5.72 11.07
C LEU A 84 -6.45 5.72 11.82
N ALA A 85 -6.60 4.87 12.83
CA ALA A 85 -7.82 4.80 13.63
C ALA A 85 -8.12 6.12 14.37
N THR A 86 -7.09 6.92 14.74
CA THR A 86 -7.32 8.25 15.35
C THR A 86 -7.96 9.26 14.40
N HIS A 87 -7.93 9.00 13.10
CA HIS A 87 -8.62 9.79 12.07
C HIS A 87 -9.92 9.11 11.58
N GLY A 88 -10.36 8.02 12.22
CA GLY A 88 -11.47 7.19 11.76
C GLY A 88 -11.18 6.47 10.43
N ALA A 89 -9.91 6.40 10.02
CA ALA A 89 -9.46 5.73 8.81
C ALA A 89 -9.17 4.24 9.08
N ARG A 90 -9.33 3.40 8.05
CA ARG A 90 -9.01 1.97 8.12
C ARG A 90 -8.35 1.48 6.84
N LEU A 91 -7.60 0.40 6.98
CA LEU A 91 -7.10 -0.42 5.87
C LEU A 91 -7.94 -1.69 5.79
N ASP A 92 -8.39 -2.03 4.58
CA ASP A 92 -9.13 -3.25 4.29
C ASP A 92 -8.18 -4.40 3.87
N GLY A 93 -6.89 -4.11 3.66
CA GLY A 93 -5.85 -5.10 3.44
C GLY A 93 -4.44 -4.51 3.54
N ALA A 94 -3.46 -5.35 3.89
CA ALA A 94 -2.04 -4.96 3.96
C ALA A 94 -1.16 -6.09 3.43
N TYR A 95 -0.44 -5.82 2.35
CA TYR A 95 0.40 -6.77 1.64
C TYR A 95 1.83 -6.23 1.55
N PHE A 96 2.82 -7.11 1.65
CA PHE A 96 4.20 -6.70 1.52
C PHE A 96 5.07 -7.76 0.85
N CYS A 97 6.13 -7.30 0.21
CA CYS A 97 7.17 -8.15 -0.34
C CYS A 97 8.44 -8.03 0.51
N PRO A 98 8.93 -9.12 1.16
CA PRO A 98 10.18 -9.08 1.93
C PRO A 98 11.45 -9.20 1.07
N HIS A 99 11.30 -9.50 -0.23
CA HIS A 99 12.39 -9.92 -1.12
C HIS A 99 13.20 -8.76 -1.73
N HIS A 100 14.43 -9.08 -2.12
CA HIS A 100 15.30 -8.22 -2.92
C HIS A 100 16.05 -9.04 -3.98
N PRO A 101 16.07 -8.63 -5.27
CA PRO A 101 16.65 -9.43 -6.36
C PRO A 101 18.08 -9.92 -6.11
N GLU A 102 18.91 -9.07 -5.51
CA GLU A 102 20.32 -9.39 -5.22
C GLU A 102 20.51 -10.36 -4.04
N PHE A 103 19.54 -10.47 -3.12
CA PHE A 103 19.69 -11.26 -1.89
C PHE A 103 18.88 -12.55 -1.92
N THR A 104 17.68 -12.51 -2.50
CA THR A 104 16.71 -13.62 -2.51
C THR A 104 16.37 -14.07 -3.93
N GLY A 105 16.95 -13.45 -4.96
CA GLY A 105 16.56 -13.66 -6.35
C GLY A 105 15.27 -12.91 -6.76
N PRO A 106 14.90 -13.00 -8.05
CA PRO A 106 13.69 -12.37 -8.57
C PRO A 106 12.44 -13.00 -7.97
N CYS A 107 11.39 -12.20 -7.77
CA CYS A 107 10.08 -12.67 -7.31
C CYS A 107 8.95 -11.88 -7.98
N GLU A 108 7.75 -12.44 -7.97
CA GLU A 108 6.58 -11.83 -8.61
C GLU A 108 5.83 -10.84 -7.70
N CYS A 109 6.09 -10.87 -6.40
CA CYS A 109 5.43 -10.02 -5.41
C CYS A 109 6.09 -8.64 -5.22
N ARG A 110 7.38 -8.49 -5.56
CA ARG A 110 8.07 -7.21 -5.44
C ARG A 110 7.57 -6.24 -6.51
N LYS A 111 7.03 -5.08 -6.12
CA LYS A 111 6.62 -4.03 -7.06
C LYS A 111 7.81 -3.65 -7.96
N PRO A 112 7.62 -3.55 -9.30
CA PRO A 112 6.34 -3.46 -10.03
C PRO A 112 5.68 -4.80 -10.41
N GLY A 113 6.05 -5.90 -9.76
CA GLY A 113 5.37 -7.20 -9.85
C GLY A 113 3.89 -7.13 -9.46
N LEU A 114 3.09 -8.06 -10.01
CA LEU A 114 1.63 -8.00 -9.96
C LEU A 114 0.99 -8.93 -8.92
N LEU A 115 1.77 -9.84 -8.34
CA LEU A 115 1.24 -10.94 -7.52
C LEU A 115 0.39 -10.43 -6.34
N LEU A 116 0.92 -9.51 -5.54
CA LEU A 116 0.22 -8.99 -4.35
C LEU A 116 -1.10 -8.27 -4.69
N PHE A 117 -1.16 -7.59 -5.83
CA PHE A 117 -2.40 -6.92 -6.28
C PHE A 117 -3.46 -7.93 -6.73
N ARG A 118 -3.04 -9.03 -7.39
CA ARG A 118 -3.94 -10.11 -7.79
C ARG A 118 -4.45 -10.90 -6.58
N GLU A 119 -3.60 -11.16 -5.61
CA GLU A 119 -3.98 -11.78 -4.33
C GLU A 119 -5.00 -10.93 -3.59
N ALA A 120 -4.77 -9.62 -3.48
CA ALA A 120 -5.72 -8.70 -2.90
C ALA A 120 -7.06 -8.68 -3.67
N ALA A 121 -7.01 -8.72 -5.00
CA ALA A 121 -8.21 -8.76 -5.83
C ALA A 121 -9.04 -10.03 -5.61
N ALA A 122 -8.38 -11.19 -5.55
CA ALA A 122 -9.03 -12.46 -5.29
C ALA A 122 -9.64 -12.51 -3.88
N ALA A 123 -8.89 -12.04 -2.86
CA ALA A 123 -9.32 -12.08 -1.47
C ALA A 123 -10.50 -11.14 -1.17
N LEU A 124 -10.55 -9.97 -1.83
CA LEU A 124 -11.52 -8.91 -1.54
C LEU A 124 -12.55 -8.69 -2.65
N GLY A 125 -12.56 -9.54 -3.69
CA GLY A 125 -13.49 -9.42 -4.82
C GLY A 125 -13.34 -8.09 -5.59
N LEU A 126 -12.09 -7.68 -5.87
CA LEU A 126 -11.79 -6.38 -6.46
C LEU A 126 -11.86 -6.39 -7.99
N GLU A 127 -12.38 -5.30 -8.55
CA GLU A 127 -12.26 -4.97 -9.97
C GLU A 127 -11.03 -4.08 -10.19
N LEU A 128 -9.91 -4.69 -10.60
CA LEU A 128 -8.63 -3.99 -10.74
C LEU A 128 -8.68 -2.85 -11.78
N ALA A 129 -9.46 -2.99 -12.86
CA ALA A 129 -9.61 -1.95 -13.88
C ALA A 129 -10.30 -0.67 -13.37
N ARG A 130 -11.03 -0.75 -12.24
CA ARG A 130 -11.67 0.40 -11.59
C ARG A 130 -10.92 0.87 -10.35
N SER A 131 -9.79 0.23 -10.05
CA SER A 131 -8.95 0.54 -8.91
C SER A 131 -7.89 1.60 -9.26
N VAL A 132 -7.32 2.21 -8.23
CA VAL A 132 -6.31 3.27 -8.34
C VAL A 132 -5.06 2.85 -7.59
N TRP A 133 -3.89 3.11 -8.17
CA TRP A 133 -2.59 2.93 -7.54
C TRP A 133 -2.01 4.29 -7.21
N VAL A 134 -1.59 4.47 -5.96
CA VAL A 134 -0.99 5.70 -5.47
C VAL A 134 0.33 5.35 -4.80
N GLY A 135 1.39 6.06 -5.17
CA GLY A 135 2.71 5.88 -4.56
C GLY A 135 3.65 7.02 -4.88
N ASP A 136 4.82 7.03 -4.24
CA ASP A 136 5.86 8.03 -4.42
C ASP A 136 6.90 7.61 -5.48
N ARG A 137 6.83 6.38 -5.98
CA ARG A 137 7.73 5.88 -7.03
C ARG A 137 6.96 5.35 -8.23
N VAL A 138 7.59 5.44 -9.38
CA VAL A 138 7.09 4.84 -10.63
C VAL A 138 6.79 3.34 -10.46
N SER A 139 7.57 2.62 -9.66
CA SER A 139 7.34 1.19 -9.38
C SER A 139 5.99 0.90 -8.72
N ASP A 140 5.43 1.86 -7.97
CA ASP A 140 4.19 1.67 -7.22
C ASP A 140 2.97 1.79 -8.11
N VAL A 141 3.06 2.68 -9.10
CA VAL A 141 1.96 3.02 -9.99
C VAL A 141 2.04 2.30 -11.34
N HIS A 142 3.20 1.76 -11.71
CA HIS A 142 3.37 0.94 -12.91
C HIS A 142 2.38 -0.24 -13.04
N PRO A 143 2.03 -0.97 -11.96
CA PRO A 143 1.02 -2.03 -12.01
C PRO A 143 -0.32 -1.58 -12.59
N ALA A 144 -0.74 -0.33 -12.37
CA ALA A 144 -2.00 0.19 -12.89
C ALA A 144 -2.12 0.03 -14.41
N ARG A 145 -1.03 0.28 -15.15
CA ARG A 145 -1.01 0.15 -16.62
C ARG A 145 -1.27 -1.28 -17.08
N LYS A 146 -0.73 -2.27 -16.35
CA LYS A 146 -0.88 -3.70 -16.68
C LYS A 146 -2.21 -4.27 -16.22
N LEU A 147 -2.80 -3.68 -15.17
CA LEU A 147 -4.04 -4.15 -14.54
C LEU A 147 -5.28 -3.35 -14.98
N GLY A 148 -5.10 -2.36 -15.88
CA GLY A 148 -6.17 -1.57 -16.48
C GLY A 148 -6.72 -0.45 -15.59
N GLY A 149 -6.06 -0.15 -14.48
CA GLY A 149 -6.49 0.87 -13.52
C GLY A 149 -5.83 2.23 -13.74
N ARG A 150 -5.97 3.11 -12.75
CA ARG A 150 -5.40 4.46 -12.78
C ARG A 150 -4.16 4.57 -11.90
N ALA A 151 -3.18 5.34 -12.35
CA ALA A 151 -1.94 5.63 -11.66
C ALA A 151 -1.94 7.08 -11.15
N LEU A 152 -1.60 7.30 -9.88
CA LEU A 152 -1.39 8.62 -9.29
C LEU A 152 -0.03 8.62 -8.58
N LEU A 153 0.91 9.39 -9.09
CA LEU A 153 2.19 9.60 -8.41
C LEU A 153 2.04 10.81 -7.47
N VAL A 154 2.28 10.61 -6.19
CA VAL A 154 2.31 11.74 -5.22
C VAL A 154 3.66 12.41 -5.25
N GLU A 155 3.73 13.66 -4.80
CA GLU A 155 4.99 14.43 -4.73
C GLU A 155 5.72 14.27 -3.39
N THR A 156 5.10 13.60 -2.41
CA THR A 156 5.74 13.25 -1.14
C THR A 156 6.82 12.18 -1.34
N GLY A 157 7.70 11.98 -0.35
CA GLY A 157 8.74 10.96 -0.43
C GLY A 157 9.65 11.15 -1.64
N ARG A 158 9.82 10.10 -2.46
CA ARG A 158 10.61 10.14 -3.71
C ARG A 158 9.85 10.71 -4.90
N GLY A 159 8.59 11.05 -4.70
CA GLY A 159 7.72 11.68 -5.68
C GLY A 159 8.26 13.02 -6.17
N ALA A 160 8.81 13.82 -5.25
CA ALA A 160 9.39 15.14 -5.53
C ALA A 160 10.43 15.13 -6.65
N ALA A 161 11.14 14.01 -6.86
CA ALA A 161 12.12 13.88 -7.94
C ALA A 161 11.50 13.77 -9.35
N HIS A 162 10.18 13.59 -9.44
CA HIS A 162 9.44 13.45 -10.69
C HIS A 162 8.57 14.68 -11.00
N VAL A 163 8.68 15.74 -10.19
CA VAL A 163 8.02 17.03 -10.43
C VAL A 163 8.85 17.81 -11.46
N GLY A 164 8.23 18.13 -12.60
CA GLY A 164 8.83 18.87 -13.71
C GLY A 164 7.78 19.74 -14.40
#